data_AF-A0A5B9W5C5-F1
#
_entry.id   AF-A0A5B9W5C5-F1
#
_cell.length_a   1.000
_cell.length_b   1.000
_cell.length_c   1.000
_cell.angle_alpha   90.00
_cell.angle_beta   90.00
_cell.angle_gamma   90.00
#
_symmetry.space_group_name_H-M   'P 1'
#
loop_
_entity.id
_entity.type
_entity.pdbx_description
1 polymer ?
#
loop_
_entity_poly.entity_id
_entity_poly.type
_entity_poly.pdbx_seq_one_letter_code
_entity_poly.pdbx_strand_id
1 'polypeptide(L)'
;MTRRNLALVCGSLLVLPLALTARGAEKKEGGKAPSAPTNLIFEKLKTLEGTWVAEGEDGKPTDQVVKTVKVTAGGSAIHEVIFPGQPMEMVSVYTVEGPDVVMTHYCVLGNQPRLKADPKSPANQIRFEFDGGANLDPKKDKHMHSAALTILDDSHVEMSGSAWDGGAPCKEQCCVTKLVRKK
;
A
#
# COMPACT_ATOMS: atom_id res chain seq x y z
N MET A 1 -24.39 20.13 -81.59
CA MET A 1 -25.27 21.03 -80.80
C MET A 1 -24.93 20.76 -79.34
N THR A 2 -24.36 21.64 -78.51
CA THR A 2 -24.34 23.10 -78.45
C THR A 2 -23.11 23.48 -77.59
N ARG A 3 -22.32 24.46 -78.03
CA ARG A 3 -21.17 25.02 -77.27
C ARG A 3 -21.70 25.89 -76.13
N ARG A 4 -21.08 25.83 -74.94
CA ARG A 4 -21.10 26.95 -73.96
C ARG A 4 -19.71 27.11 -73.32
N ASN A 5 -19.17 28.31 -73.52
CA ASN A 5 -17.98 28.88 -72.89
C ASN A 5 -18.28 29.31 -71.44
N LEU A 6 -17.28 29.27 -70.55
CA LEU A 6 -17.03 30.21 -69.41
C LEU A 6 -15.86 29.64 -68.59
N ALA A 7 -14.94 30.37 -67.97
CA ALA A 7 -14.32 31.68 -68.15
C ALA A 7 -13.04 31.61 -67.29
N LEU A 8 -11.96 32.19 -67.76
CA LEU A 8 -10.71 32.36 -67.01
C LEU A 8 -10.91 33.50 -65.99
N VAL A 9 -10.64 33.25 -64.70
CA VAL A 9 -10.40 34.33 -63.72
C VAL A 9 -9.19 33.94 -62.88
N CYS A 10 -8.08 34.65 -63.10
CA CYS A 10 -6.91 34.74 -62.23
C CYS A 10 -7.28 35.37 -60.89
N GLY A 11 -6.68 34.93 -59.78
CA GLY A 11 -6.80 35.65 -58.52
C GLY A 11 -6.08 35.03 -57.32
N SER A 12 -4.77 35.31 -57.23
CA SER A 12 -3.98 35.46 -56.00
C SER A 12 -3.83 34.28 -55.02
N LEU A 13 -2.65 33.65 -55.07
CA LEU A 13 -2.03 32.94 -53.95
C LEU A 13 -1.76 33.93 -52.79
N LEU A 14 -2.33 33.67 -51.61
CA LEU A 14 -1.78 34.16 -50.36
C LEU A 14 -0.78 33.14 -49.82
N VAL A 15 0.51 33.49 -49.85
CA VAL A 15 1.58 32.78 -49.16
C VAL A 15 1.63 33.32 -47.72
N LEU A 16 1.23 32.51 -46.74
CA LEU A 16 1.45 32.83 -45.32
C LEU A 16 2.92 32.53 -44.95
N PRO A 17 3.65 33.44 -44.30
CA PRO A 17 5.00 33.16 -43.82
C PRO A 17 4.95 32.25 -42.58
N LEU A 18 5.66 31.13 -42.67
CA LEU A 18 5.92 30.23 -41.54
C LEU A 18 6.93 30.91 -40.60
N ALA A 19 6.44 31.48 -39.49
CA ALA A 19 7.31 31.99 -38.44
C ALA A 19 7.98 30.82 -37.71
N LEU A 20 9.27 30.63 -37.97
CA LEU A 20 10.10 29.66 -37.27
C LEU A 20 10.43 30.18 -35.86
N THR A 21 9.52 29.96 -34.90
CA THR A 21 9.84 30.18 -33.49
C THR A 21 10.60 28.98 -32.97
N ALA A 22 11.89 29.17 -32.69
CA ALA A 22 12.72 28.21 -31.97
C ALA A 22 12.08 27.93 -30.60
N ARG A 23 11.44 26.76 -30.46
CA ARG A 23 10.94 26.29 -29.18
C ARG A 23 12.11 25.61 -28.48
N GLY A 24 12.61 26.25 -27.43
CA GLY A 24 13.69 25.74 -26.59
C GLY A 24 13.40 24.30 -26.15
N ALA A 25 14.46 23.50 -26.08
CA ALA A 25 14.42 22.20 -25.46
C ALA A 25 14.05 22.38 -23.97
N GLU A 26 12.76 22.28 -23.66
CA GLU A 26 12.30 22.05 -22.30
C GLU A 26 12.84 20.69 -21.87
N LYS A 27 13.86 20.73 -21.01
CA LYS A 27 14.28 19.62 -20.18
C LYS A 27 13.02 19.16 -19.44
N LYS A 28 12.40 18.04 -19.85
CA LYS A 28 11.38 17.38 -19.05
C LYS A 28 12.04 16.91 -17.76
N GLU A 29 12.03 17.77 -16.74
CA GLU A 29 12.20 17.34 -15.37
C GLU A 29 11.10 16.29 -15.12
N GLY A 30 11.52 15.06 -14.80
CA GLY A 30 10.60 14.00 -14.44
C GLY A 30 9.73 14.53 -13.30
N GLY A 31 8.42 14.68 -13.57
CA GLY A 31 7.48 15.25 -12.63
C GLY A 31 7.60 14.56 -11.29
N LYS A 32 8.10 15.27 -10.29
CA LYS A 32 8.09 14.82 -8.90
C LYS A 32 6.62 14.62 -8.54
N ALA A 33 6.23 13.37 -8.30
CA ALA A 33 4.89 13.06 -7.83
C ALA A 33 4.58 13.97 -6.62
N PRO A 34 3.36 14.51 -6.51
CA PRO A 34 3.01 15.40 -5.41
C PRO A 34 3.35 14.72 -4.08
N SER A 35 4.09 15.41 -3.22
CA SER A 35 4.39 14.89 -1.88
C SER A 35 3.08 14.81 -1.12
N ALA A 36 2.61 13.58 -0.86
CA ALA A 36 1.47 13.36 0.02
C ALA A 36 1.75 14.05 1.38
N PRO A 37 0.72 14.60 2.05
CA PRO A 37 0.86 15.06 3.42
C PRO A 37 1.49 13.97 4.28
N THR A 38 2.50 14.33 5.08
CA THR A 38 3.19 13.36 5.93
C THR A 38 2.24 12.81 6.99
N ASN A 39 1.91 11.52 6.90
CA ASN A 39 1.16 10.82 7.94
C ASN A 39 2.14 10.14 8.91
N LEU A 40 2.14 10.55 10.18
CA LEU A 40 3.11 10.07 11.17
C LEU A 40 3.01 8.56 11.44
N ILE A 41 1.81 7.97 11.38
CA ILE A 41 1.63 6.52 11.51
C ILE A 41 2.28 5.81 10.32
N PHE A 42 2.08 6.34 9.11
CA PHE A 42 2.66 5.76 7.92
C PHE A 42 4.19 5.87 7.90
N GLU A 43 4.75 7.02 8.30
CA GLU A 43 6.21 7.16 8.45
C GLU A 43 6.77 6.21 9.51
N LYS A 44 6.02 5.96 10.59
CA LYS A 44 6.38 4.96 11.59
C LYS A 44 6.34 3.53 11.03
N LEU A 45 5.38 3.18 10.16
CA LEU A 45 5.38 1.87 9.50
C LEU A 45 6.58 1.70 8.55
N LYS A 46 7.01 2.77 7.87
CA LYS A 46 8.16 2.71 6.95
C LYS A 46 9.47 2.35 7.66
N THR A 47 9.63 2.67 8.95
CA THR A 47 10.82 2.27 9.73
C THR A 47 10.94 0.75 9.92
N LEU A 48 9.87 0.01 9.64
CA LEU A 48 9.83 -1.45 9.74
C LEU A 48 10.36 -2.15 8.49
N GLU A 49 10.74 -1.40 7.45
CA GLU A 49 11.33 -1.96 6.24
C GLU A 49 12.48 -2.92 6.59
N GLY A 50 12.45 -4.12 6.00
CA GLY A 50 13.40 -5.18 6.26
C GLY A 50 12.74 -6.54 6.52
N THR A 51 13.55 -7.47 6.99
CA THR A 51 13.13 -8.85 7.28
C THR A 51 13.05 -9.05 8.79
N TRP A 52 11.97 -9.70 9.23
CA TRP A 52 11.69 -9.98 10.63
C TRP A 52 11.51 -11.48 10.83
N VAL A 53 12.20 -12.01 11.83
CA VAL A 53 12.21 -13.42 12.18
C VAL A 53 11.58 -13.64 13.55
N ALA A 54 11.15 -14.86 13.85
CA ALA A 54 10.65 -15.19 15.18
C ALA A 54 11.77 -14.97 16.23
N GLU A 55 11.38 -14.45 17.39
CA GLU A 55 12.25 -14.39 18.57
C GLU A 55 12.37 -15.78 19.20
N GLY A 56 13.60 -16.24 19.42
CA GLY A 56 13.87 -17.49 20.15
C GLY A 56 13.68 -17.31 21.66
N GLU A 57 13.68 -18.43 22.40
CA GLU A 57 13.53 -18.40 23.86
C GLU A 57 14.62 -17.58 24.58
N ASP A 58 15.78 -17.40 23.95
CA ASP A 58 16.89 -16.60 24.45
C ASP A 58 16.84 -15.12 24.01
N GLY A 59 15.73 -14.69 23.40
CA GLY A 59 15.54 -13.32 22.89
C GLY A 59 16.29 -13.04 21.59
N LYS A 60 16.89 -14.05 20.94
CA LYS A 60 17.70 -13.85 19.72
C LYS A 60 16.90 -14.16 18.45
N PRO A 61 17.32 -13.61 17.30
CA PRO A 61 16.70 -13.94 16.02
C PRO A 61 16.88 -15.43 15.68
N THR A 62 15.79 -16.08 15.27
CA THR A 62 15.82 -17.42 14.67
C THR A 62 15.99 -17.36 13.15
N ASP A 63 16.10 -18.52 12.49
CA ASP A 63 16.07 -18.60 11.02
C ASP A 63 14.65 -18.53 10.43
N GLN A 64 13.62 -18.59 11.26
CA GLN A 64 12.23 -18.56 10.81
C GLN A 64 11.82 -17.13 10.43
N VAL A 65 11.81 -16.83 9.13
CA VAL A 65 11.24 -15.57 8.62
C VAL A 65 9.74 -15.58 8.84
N VAL A 66 9.25 -14.64 9.63
CA VAL A 66 7.82 -14.46 9.89
C VAL A 66 7.25 -13.38 8.98
N LYS A 67 8.00 -12.30 8.71
CA LYS A 67 7.55 -11.30 7.75
C LYS A 67 8.67 -10.54 7.06
N THR A 68 8.39 -10.05 5.86
CA THR A 68 9.23 -9.09 5.13
C THR A 68 8.43 -7.85 4.81
N VAL A 69 9.01 -6.68 5.04
CA VAL A 69 8.37 -5.38 4.81
C VAL A 69 9.19 -4.61 3.80
N LYS A 70 8.55 -4.05 2.78
CA LYS A 70 9.20 -3.24 1.74
C LYS A 70 8.43 -1.95 1.51
N VAL A 71 9.11 -0.82 1.54
CA VAL A 71 8.58 0.44 1.03
C VAL A 71 8.67 0.40 -0.50
N THR A 72 7.55 0.67 -1.17
CA THR A 72 7.42 0.54 -2.62
C THR A 72 6.64 1.72 -3.20
N ALA A 73 6.36 1.69 -4.51
CA ALA A 73 5.56 2.70 -5.21
C ALA A 73 6.07 4.15 -4.97
N GLY A 74 7.39 4.34 -4.97
CA GLY A 74 8.00 5.65 -4.72
C GLY A 74 7.80 6.18 -3.30
N GLY A 75 7.53 5.30 -2.32
CA GLY A 75 7.31 5.68 -0.93
C GLY A 75 5.84 5.86 -0.54
N SER A 76 4.90 5.61 -1.46
CA SER A 76 3.46 5.77 -1.21
C SER A 76 2.75 4.51 -0.70
N ALA A 77 3.42 3.36 -0.74
CA ALA A 77 2.87 2.09 -0.27
C ALA A 77 3.93 1.26 0.48
N ILE A 78 3.47 0.45 1.42
CA ILE A 78 4.28 -0.57 2.08
C ILE A 78 3.69 -1.92 1.73
N HIS A 79 4.53 -2.84 1.25
CA HIS A 79 4.19 -4.21 0.94
C HIS A 79 4.79 -5.12 2.01
N GLU A 80 3.94 -5.76 2.78
CA GLU A 80 4.30 -6.75 3.79
C GLU A 80 3.87 -8.14 3.32
N VAL A 81 4.80 -9.09 3.44
CA VAL A 81 4.52 -10.52 3.25
C VAL A 81 4.70 -11.20 4.60
N ILE A 82 3.69 -11.93 5.04
CA ILE A 82 3.68 -12.72 6.29
C ILE A 82 3.81 -14.20 5.91
N PHE A 83 4.70 -14.92 6.59
CA PHE A 83 5.09 -16.31 6.31
C PHE A 83 5.56 -16.54 4.86
N PRO A 84 6.55 -15.78 4.37
CA PRO A 84 6.98 -15.86 2.97
C PRO A 84 7.42 -17.28 2.58
N GLY A 85 6.96 -17.73 1.42
CA GLY A 85 7.24 -19.04 0.84
C GLY A 85 6.49 -20.21 1.47
N GLN A 86 5.61 -19.96 2.46
CA GLN A 86 4.82 -21.01 3.11
C GLN A 86 3.42 -21.13 2.49
N PRO A 87 2.75 -22.29 2.60
CA PRO A 87 1.36 -22.44 2.12
C PRO A 87 0.37 -21.44 2.75
N MET A 88 0.71 -20.89 3.91
CA MET A 88 -0.05 -19.89 4.65
C MET A 88 0.47 -18.45 4.44
N GLU A 89 1.19 -18.20 3.34
CA GLU A 89 1.66 -16.87 2.99
C GLU A 89 0.47 -15.91 2.84
N MET A 90 0.58 -14.74 3.47
CA MET A 90 -0.39 -13.66 3.37
C MET A 90 0.31 -12.37 2.98
N VAL A 91 -0.43 -11.46 2.37
CA VAL A 91 0.09 -10.16 1.96
C VAL A 91 -0.72 -9.05 2.60
N SER A 92 -0.06 -8.03 3.13
CA SER A 92 -0.70 -6.79 3.57
C SER A 92 -0.10 -5.62 2.81
N VAL A 93 -0.96 -4.76 2.26
CA VAL A 93 -0.55 -3.51 1.61
C VAL A 93 -1.06 -2.34 2.44
N TYR A 94 -0.15 -1.45 2.83
CA TYR A 94 -0.46 -0.25 3.59
C TYR A 94 -0.35 0.98 2.71
N THR A 95 -1.34 1.86 2.80
CA THR A 95 -1.41 3.12 2.05
C THR A 95 -1.98 4.25 2.91
N VAL A 96 -1.75 5.50 2.47
CA VAL A 96 -2.42 6.67 3.03
C VAL A 96 -3.64 7.00 2.17
N GLU A 97 -4.82 7.05 2.77
CA GLU A 97 -6.08 7.44 2.14
C GLU A 97 -6.63 8.70 2.83
N GLY A 98 -6.41 9.87 2.23
CA GLY A 98 -6.73 11.14 2.89
C GLY A 98 -5.94 11.32 4.19
N PRO A 99 -6.60 11.48 5.36
CA PRO A 99 -5.92 11.55 6.65
C PRO A 99 -5.57 10.18 7.24
N ASP A 100 -6.12 9.09 6.70
CA ASP A 100 -6.10 7.78 7.32
C ASP A 100 -4.96 6.90 6.77
N VAL A 101 -4.47 5.98 7.61
CA VAL A 101 -3.63 4.86 7.16
C VAL A 101 -4.49 3.62 7.09
N VAL A 102 -4.42 2.94 5.95
CA VAL A 102 -5.25 1.79 5.63
C VAL A 102 -4.36 0.60 5.32
N MET A 103 -4.76 -0.57 5.77
CA MET A 103 -4.18 -1.86 5.43
C MET A 103 -5.22 -2.66 4.64
N THR A 104 -4.88 -3.12 3.45
CA THR A 104 -5.62 -4.20 2.78
C THR A 104 -4.85 -5.49 2.98
N HIS A 105 -5.47 -6.47 3.65
CA HIS A 105 -4.86 -7.75 3.96
C HIS A 105 -5.44 -8.84 3.05
N TYR A 106 -4.61 -9.43 2.22
CA TYR A 106 -4.91 -10.57 1.37
C TYR A 106 -4.65 -11.86 2.17
N CYS A 107 -5.73 -12.45 2.66
CA CYS A 107 -5.68 -13.61 3.54
C CYS A 107 -5.59 -14.92 2.73
N VAL A 108 -5.06 -15.97 3.37
CA VAL A 108 -5.08 -17.36 2.85
C VAL A 108 -6.50 -17.89 2.64
N LEU A 109 -7.50 -17.28 3.29
CA LEU A 109 -8.92 -17.60 3.12
C LEU A 109 -9.49 -17.07 1.79
N GLY A 110 -8.70 -16.33 1.00
CA GLY A 110 -9.12 -15.76 -0.27
C GLY A 110 -9.89 -14.45 -0.15
N ASN A 111 -10.14 -13.96 1.06
CA ASN A 111 -10.76 -12.65 1.30
C ASN A 111 -9.76 -11.52 1.43
N GLN A 112 -10.26 -10.28 1.33
CA GLN A 112 -9.46 -9.06 1.41
C GLN A 112 -10.02 -8.07 2.46
N PRO A 113 -9.94 -8.38 3.78
CA PRO A 113 -10.27 -7.41 4.80
C PRO A 113 -9.44 -6.13 4.65
N ARG A 114 -10.13 -5.00 4.78
CA ARG A 114 -9.56 -3.66 4.83
C ARG A 114 -9.64 -3.18 6.28
N LEU A 115 -8.51 -2.79 6.84
CA LEU A 115 -8.41 -2.27 8.20
C LEU A 115 -7.90 -0.84 8.17
N LYS A 116 -8.30 -0.05 9.16
CA LYS A 116 -7.88 1.35 9.32
C LYS A 116 -7.12 1.54 10.62
N ALA A 117 -6.02 2.29 10.56
CA ALA A 117 -5.24 2.60 11.75
C ALA A 117 -6.04 3.45 12.74
N ASP A 118 -5.99 3.10 14.02
CA ASP A 118 -6.57 3.89 15.09
C ASP A 118 -5.61 5.05 15.46
N PRO A 119 -6.00 6.32 15.25
CA PRO A 119 -5.17 7.47 15.62
C PRO A 119 -4.96 7.62 17.13
N LYS A 120 -5.72 6.88 17.96
CA LYS A 120 -5.60 6.83 19.41
C LYS A 120 -4.74 5.64 19.89
N SER A 121 -4.00 5.01 18.98
CA SER A 121 -3.02 3.99 19.37
C SER A 121 -1.97 4.58 20.34
N PRO A 122 -1.52 3.81 21.35
CA PRO A 122 -0.39 4.17 22.18
C PRO A 122 0.82 4.56 21.35
N ALA A 123 1.68 5.44 21.87
CA ALA A 123 2.83 5.94 21.12
C ALA A 123 3.74 4.84 20.56
N ASN A 124 3.88 3.71 21.26
CA ASN A 124 4.67 2.56 20.82
C ASN A 124 3.88 1.56 19.96
N GLN A 125 2.57 1.71 19.79
CA GLN A 125 1.71 0.77 19.08
C GLN A 125 1.08 1.39 17.83
N ILE A 126 0.72 0.56 16.86
CA ILE A 126 -0.16 0.90 15.74
C ILE A 126 -1.25 -0.17 15.72
N ARG A 127 -2.48 0.19 16.09
CA ARG A 127 -3.64 -0.70 15.98
C ARG A 127 -4.38 -0.43 14.69
N PHE A 128 -4.89 -1.49 14.10
CA PHE A 128 -5.73 -1.49 12.92
C PHE A 128 -7.04 -2.20 13.25
N GLU A 129 -8.16 -1.58 12.89
CA GLU A 129 -9.50 -2.11 13.10
C GLU A 129 -10.20 -2.29 11.77
N PHE A 130 -11.01 -3.34 11.65
CA PHE A 130 -11.77 -3.65 10.44
C PHE A 130 -12.66 -2.49 10.00
N ASP A 131 -12.58 -2.14 8.71
CA ASP A 131 -13.31 -1.05 8.07
C ASP A 131 -13.95 -1.53 6.74
N GLY A 132 -14.31 -2.82 6.68
CA GLY A 132 -14.87 -3.47 5.50
C GLY A 132 -13.85 -4.30 4.74
N GLY A 133 -14.11 -4.57 3.47
CA GLY A 133 -13.21 -5.38 2.63
C GLY A 133 -13.92 -5.99 1.44
N ALA A 134 -13.15 -6.62 0.57
CA ALA A 134 -13.66 -7.32 -0.59
C ALA A 134 -13.65 -8.84 -0.39
N ASN A 135 -14.52 -9.52 -1.15
CA ASN A 135 -14.65 -10.98 -1.15
C ASN A 135 -14.91 -11.60 0.24
N LEU A 136 -15.75 -10.94 1.04
CA LEU A 136 -16.26 -11.48 2.32
C LEU A 136 -17.60 -10.83 2.72
N ASP A 137 -18.44 -11.59 3.41
CA ASP A 137 -19.59 -11.12 4.20
C ASP A 137 -19.18 -11.06 5.68
N PRO A 138 -19.02 -9.87 6.29
CA PRO A 138 -18.52 -9.74 7.67
C PRO A 138 -19.39 -10.43 8.72
N LYS A 139 -20.65 -10.75 8.39
CA LYS A 139 -21.58 -11.44 9.29
C LYS A 139 -21.49 -12.96 9.19
N LYS A 140 -20.73 -13.51 8.24
CA LYS A 140 -20.68 -14.95 7.98
C LYS A 140 -19.25 -15.45 7.86
N ASP A 141 -18.45 -14.78 7.07
CA ASP A 141 -17.15 -15.29 6.64
C ASP A 141 -16.09 -14.99 7.68
N LYS A 142 -15.19 -15.97 7.89
CA LYS A 142 -14.04 -15.79 8.75
C LYS A 142 -13.07 -14.78 8.14
N HIS A 143 -12.68 -13.75 8.89
CA HIS A 143 -11.77 -12.72 8.40
C HIS A 143 -10.94 -12.13 9.53
N MET A 144 -9.80 -11.53 9.18
CA MET A 144 -9.03 -10.70 10.10
C MET A 144 -9.85 -9.46 10.47
N HIS A 145 -10.07 -9.25 11.76
CA HIS A 145 -10.89 -8.16 12.26
C HIS A 145 -10.07 -7.05 12.93
N SER A 146 -8.92 -7.39 13.51
CA SER A 146 -7.98 -6.38 14.00
C SER A 146 -6.54 -6.86 13.90
N ALA A 147 -5.62 -5.90 13.82
CA ALA A 147 -4.19 -6.12 13.90
C ALA A 147 -3.58 -5.12 14.89
N ALA A 148 -2.53 -5.52 15.59
CA ALA A 148 -1.72 -4.59 16.35
C ALA A 148 -0.24 -4.87 16.10
N LEU A 149 0.52 -3.80 15.92
CA LEU A 149 1.97 -3.83 15.92
C LEU A 149 2.47 -2.98 17.09
N THR A 150 3.21 -3.61 17.99
CA THR A 150 3.89 -2.93 19.10
C THR A 150 5.38 -2.85 18.77
N ILE A 151 5.92 -1.64 18.73
CA ILE A 151 7.35 -1.39 18.52
C ILE A 151 8.01 -1.26 19.88
N LEU A 152 8.89 -2.20 20.22
CA LEU A 152 9.60 -2.23 21.49
C LEU A 152 10.89 -1.42 21.38
N ASP A 153 11.65 -1.65 20.30
CA ASP A 153 12.84 -0.90 19.91
C ASP A 153 13.10 -1.06 18.40
N ASP A 154 14.25 -0.58 17.91
CA ASP A 154 14.62 -0.61 16.48
C ASP A 154 14.73 -2.03 15.90
N SER A 155 14.93 -3.03 16.77
CA SER A 155 15.18 -4.43 16.44
C SER A 155 14.14 -5.41 16.97
N HIS A 156 13.22 -4.98 17.84
CA HIS A 156 12.17 -5.85 18.41
C HIS A 156 10.77 -5.26 18.19
N VAL A 157 9.88 -6.09 17.67
CA VAL A 157 8.46 -5.78 17.55
C VAL A 157 7.60 -6.96 17.99
N GLU A 158 6.39 -6.66 18.42
CA GLU A 158 5.35 -7.66 18.62
C GLU A 158 4.24 -7.42 17.61
N MET A 159 3.69 -8.50 17.06
CA MET A 159 2.43 -8.44 16.31
C MET A 159 1.37 -9.28 16.99
N SER A 160 0.12 -8.84 16.89
CA SER A 160 -1.05 -9.64 17.26
C SER A 160 -2.22 -9.30 16.35
N GLY A 161 -3.26 -10.11 16.43
CA GLY A 161 -4.49 -9.86 15.68
C GLY A 161 -5.67 -10.62 16.26
N SER A 162 -6.85 -10.25 15.79
CA SER A 162 -8.08 -10.99 16.06
C SER A 162 -8.78 -11.35 14.76
N ALA A 163 -9.52 -12.45 14.79
CA ALA A 163 -10.40 -12.85 13.72
C ALA A 163 -11.84 -12.86 14.20
N TRP A 164 -12.75 -12.63 13.28
CA TRP A 164 -14.18 -12.86 13.46
C TRP A 164 -14.61 -14.01 12.55
N ASP A 165 -15.64 -14.74 12.97
CA ASP A 165 -16.27 -15.83 12.24
C ASP A 165 -17.77 -15.85 12.58
N GLY A 166 -18.65 -15.99 11.59
CA GLY A 166 -20.09 -15.92 11.82
C GLY A 166 -20.56 -14.61 12.46
N GLY A 167 -19.85 -13.49 12.21
CA GLY A 167 -20.19 -12.18 12.76
C GLY A 167 -19.89 -12.02 14.25
N ALA A 168 -19.04 -12.87 14.83
CA ALA A 168 -18.61 -12.77 16.22
C ALA A 168 -17.10 -12.99 16.36
N PRO A 169 -16.47 -12.49 17.43
CA PRO A 169 -15.05 -12.74 17.70
C PRO A 169 -14.75 -14.24 17.84
N CYS A 170 -13.70 -14.71 17.17
CA CYS A 170 -13.13 -16.03 17.43
C CYS A 170 -12.59 -16.09 18.87
N LYS A 171 -12.76 -17.24 19.54
CA LYS A 171 -12.20 -17.46 20.89
C LYS A 171 -10.68 -17.43 20.89
N GLU A 172 -10.08 -17.87 19.79
CA GLU A 172 -8.64 -17.81 19.55
C GLU A 172 -8.31 -16.48 18.89
N GLN A 173 -7.64 -15.60 19.64
CA GLN A 173 -6.94 -14.47 19.06
C GLN A 173 -5.63 -14.98 18.44
N CYS A 174 -5.15 -14.33 17.39
CA CYS A 174 -3.79 -14.60 16.92
C CYS A 174 -2.84 -14.24 18.06
N CYS A 175 -2.15 -15.26 18.60
CA CYS A 175 -1.20 -15.11 19.68
C CYS A 175 -0.21 -13.97 19.38
N VAL A 176 0.19 -13.26 20.42
CA VAL A 176 1.25 -12.27 20.33
C VAL A 176 2.51 -12.97 19.83
N THR A 177 3.00 -12.56 18.67
CA THR A 177 4.21 -13.08 18.05
C THR A 177 5.31 -12.04 18.21
N LYS A 178 6.36 -12.39 18.93
CA LYS A 178 7.54 -11.55 19.10
C LYS A 178 8.50 -11.77 17.95
N LEU A 179 9.02 -10.67 17.42
CA LEU A 179 9.88 -10.66 16.26
C LEU A 179 11.14 -9.88 16.51
N VAL A 180 12.23 -10.39 15.96
CA VAL A 180 13.53 -9.71 15.92
C VAL A 180 13.86 -9.38 14.48
N ARG A 181 14.43 -8.19 14.25
CA ARG A 181 14.92 -7.78 12.95
C ARG A 181 16.10 -8.67 12.55
N LYS A 182 16.03 -9.28 11.36
CA LYS A 182 17.14 -10.02 10.77
C LYS A 182 18.25 -9.02 10.40
N LYS A 183 19.44 -9.21 10.96
CA LYS A 183 20.63 -8.42 10.65
C LYS A 183 21.15 -8.70 9.24
#